data_AF-A0A7S0UJ15-F1
#
_entry.id   AF-A0A7S0UJ15-F1
#
_cell.length_a   1.000
_cell.length_b   1.000
_cell.length_c   1.000
_cell.angle_alpha   90.00
_cell.angle_beta   90.00
_cell.angle_gamma   90.00
#
_symmetry.space_group_name_H-M   'P 1'
#
loop_
_entity.id
_entity.type
_entity.pdbx_description
1 polymer ?
#
loop_
_entity_poly.entity_id
_entity_poly.type
_entity_poly.pdbx_seq_one_letter_code
_entity_poly.pdbx_strand_id
1 'polypeptide(L)'
;IKCKVISGTLEMSHCTNIVVKVERDATVATMQADLCEDISIIFNDAPSGKNGTTNAAGIPVDTSANSKNRIYWGQDKEDRIFHAGVKNMKIQINRDGFLETERICDYVKDGAKAIGNATEKEFQFVTSCVDEELVTEAVVREGSTTGQNARPLTKREVEEEKVKREKAGNMALNMAENMIKFKEVSKDGNKKVVKAEETKAKSVPVVQDVEEDIEEVYASMSKEDIDAVVKECEQNKARGNEAFGTGEYAQAILLYSLALDKAAELPDDVKDKTKKPLFARDVTLTNRAAAFLKLGQHEKAADDAKLAHEYNDGNVKAYFRHGLALHAMKEYKDAISILAKAHKLEPKNKSIKEALQFAEMRLNQDLRKRMQG
;
A
#
# COMPACT_ATOMS: atom_id res chain seq x y z
N ILE A 1 37.79 2.59 -27.30
CA ILE A 1 37.64 4.04 -27.59
C ILE A 1 37.55 4.77 -26.25
N LYS A 2 38.15 5.96 -26.07
CA LYS A 2 37.84 6.82 -24.92
C LYS A 2 36.93 7.95 -25.39
N CYS A 3 35.71 8.01 -24.85
CA CYS A 3 34.70 9.01 -25.15
C CYS A 3 33.89 9.33 -23.89
N LYS A 4 33.22 10.48 -23.86
CA LYS A 4 32.25 10.82 -22.82
C LYS A 4 30.85 10.53 -23.34
N VAL A 5 30.16 9.58 -22.73
CA VAL A 5 28.74 9.31 -23.01
C VAL A 5 27.91 10.40 -22.30
N ILE A 6 26.94 10.98 -23.01
CA ILE A 6 26.03 12.01 -22.46
C ILE A 6 24.75 11.37 -21.90
N SER A 7 24.37 10.21 -22.43
CA SER A 7 23.35 9.33 -21.87
C SER A 7 23.84 8.69 -20.56
N GLY A 8 22.97 8.62 -19.55
CA GLY A 8 23.18 7.78 -18.36
C GLY A 8 22.92 6.29 -18.61
N THR A 9 22.38 5.93 -19.78
CA THR A 9 22.09 4.55 -20.20
C THR A 9 23.09 4.08 -21.25
N LEU A 10 23.63 2.87 -21.07
CA LEU A 10 24.43 2.14 -22.06
C LEU A 10 23.73 0.83 -22.42
N GLU A 11 23.42 0.67 -23.71
CA GLU A 11 22.79 -0.52 -24.27
C GLU A 11 23.77 -1.22 -25.25
N MET A 12 23.82 -2.55 -25.20
CA MET A 12 24.69 -3.38 -26.02
C MET A 12 23.86 -4.56 -26.58
N SER A 13 23.86 -4.77 -27.89
CA SER A 13 23.13 -5.86 -28.52
C SER A 13 23.99 -6.56 -29.57
N HIS A 14 23.94 -7.89 -29.62
CA HIS A 14 24.69 -8.72 -30.59
C HIS A 14 26.21 -8.42 -30.64
N CYS A 15 26.78 -7.95 -29.53
CA CYS A 15 28.17 -7.53 -29.43
C CYS A 15 29.08 -8.69 -28.99
N THR A 16 30.32 -8.70 -29.48
CA THR A 16 31.32 -9.70 -29.10
C THR A 16 32.68 -9.06 -28.80
N ASN A 17 33.43 -9.58 -27.82
CA ASN A 17 34.78 -9.11 -27.45
C ASN A 17 34.85 -7.62 -27.08
N ILE A 18 33.95 -7.14 -26.22
CA ILE A 18 33.92 -5.73 -25.79
C ILE A 18 34.32 -5.55 -24.32
N VAL A 19 35.27 -4.64 -24.08
CA VAL A 19 35.64 -4.18 -22.74
C VAL A 19 35.09 -2.76 -22.51
N VAL A 20 34.12 -2.65 -21.60
CA VAL A 20 33.58 -1.40 -21.07
C VAL A 20 34.34 -1.04 -19.80
N LYS A 21 34.85 0.19 -19.72
CA LYS A 21 35.43 0.75 -18.49
C LYS A 21 34.69 2.02 -18.10
N VAL A 22 34.22 2.08 -16.86
CA VAL A 22 33.55 3.23 -16.27
C VAL A 22 34.48 3.78 -15.18
N GLU A 23 35.12 4.90 -15.46
CA GLU A 23 36.13 5.52 -14.60
C GLU A 23 35.50 6.52 -13.60
N ARG A 24 36.28 7.03 -12.64
CA ARG A 24 35.85 7.93 -11.55
C ARG A 24 35.13 9.22 -12.01
N ASP A 25 35.29 9.62 -13.28
CA ASP A 25 34.69 10.80 -13.94
C ASP A 25 33.48 10.47 -14.86
N ALA A 26 33.05 9.21 -14.94
CA ALA A 26 31.93 8.75 -15.77
C ALA A 26 30.84 8.05 -14.94
N THR A 27 29.58 8.50 -15.08
CA THR A 27 28.42 7.88 -14.42
C THR A 27 27.62 7.06 -15.42
N VAL A 28 27.24 5.84 -15.05
CA VAL A 28 26.26 5.02 -15.78
C VAL A 28 25.15 4.61 -14.81
N ALA A 29 23.93 5.05 -15.09
CA ALA A 29 22.74 4.79 -14.27
C ALA A 29 22.04 3.48 -14.66
N THR A 30 22.09 3.11 -15.94
CA THR A 30 21.46 1.88 -16.45
C THR A 30 22.39 1.21 -17.46
N MET A 31 22.61 -0.10 -17.31
CA MET A 31 23.24 -0.91 -18.34
C MET A 31 22.31 -2.03 -18.82
N GLN A 32 22.29 -2.28 -20.12
CA GLN A 32 21.61 -3.41 -20.73
C GLN A 32 22.52 -4.12 -21.75
N ALA A 33 22.58 -5.44 -21.70
CA ALA A 33 23.35 -6.26 -22.63
C ALA A 33 22.52 -7.47 -23.11
N ASP A 34 22.28 -7.57 -24.41
CA ASP A 34 21.42 -8.61 -25.00
C ASP A 34 22.12 -9.38 -26.12
N LEU A 35 22.03 -10.72 -26.10
CA LEU A 35 22.57 -11.63 -27.12
C LEU A 35 24.08 -11.42 -27.40
N CYS A 36 24.84 -11.06 -26.37
CA CYS A 36 26.27 -10.76 -26.45
C CYS A 36 27.16 -11.92 -25.95
N GLU A 37 28.43 -11.90 -26.33
CA GLU A 37 29.41 -12.94 -25.96
C GLU A 37 30.78 -12.30 -25.68
N ASP A 38 31.53 -12.77 -24.67
CA ASP A 38 32.84 -12.23 -24.28
C ASP A 38 32.83 -10.71 -23.99
N ILE A 39 32.04 -10.29 -23.00
CA ILE A 39 32.02 -8.91 -22.50
C ILE A 39 32.80 -8.80 -21.18
N SER A 40 33.50 -7.68 -20.97
CA SER A 40 34.01 -7.28 -19.65
C SER A 40 33.52 -5.87 -19.30
N ILE A 41 32.84 -5.72 -18.17
CA ILE A 41 32.40 -4.44 -17.60
C ILE A 41 33.22 -4.18 -16.33
N ILE A 42 33.90 -3.05 -16.27
CA ILE A 42 34.81 -2.71 -15.17
C ILE A 42 34.47 -1.32 -14.64
N PHE A 43 34.07 -1.23 -13.38
CA PHE A 43 33.81 0.04 -12.68
C PHE A 43 35.02 0.40 -11.81
N ASN A 44 35.69 1.52 -12.08
CA ASN A 44 36.83 2.03 -11.31
C ASN A 44 36.42 3.31 -10.57
N ASP A 45 35.97 3.19 -9.32
CA ASP A 45 35.42 4.32 -8.53
C ASP A 45 34.31 5.12 -9.24
N ALA A 46 33.59 4.46 -10.15
CA ALA A 46 32.45 5.00 -10.86
C ALA A 46 31.37 5.48 -9.87
N PRO A 47 30.81 6.68 -10.01
CA PRO A 47 29.61 7.08 -9.27
C PRO A 47 28.44 6.15 -9.59
N SER A 48 27.62 5.85 -8.58
CA SER A 48 26.24 5.37 -8.82
C SER A 48 25.46 6.40 -9.65
N GLY A 49 24.49 5.95 -10.44
CA GLY A 49 23.60 6.82 -11.22
C GLY A 49 22.92 7.93 -10.38
N LYS A 50 22.65 7.63 -9.11
CA LYS A 50 21.93 8.47 -8.15
C LYS A 50 22.66 9.72 -7.65
N ASN A 51 23.97 9.84 -7.87
CA ASN A 51 24.70 11.09 -7.56
C ASN A 51 24.30 12.24 -8.50
N GLY A 52 23.75 11.93 -9.68
CA GLY A 52 23.36 12.91 -10.69
C GLY A 52 22.02 13.58 -10.40
N THR A 53 21.98 14.56 -9.49
CA THR A 53 20.83 15.48 -9.41
C THR A 53 20.80 16.36 -10.66
N THR A 54 19.73 16.29 -11.46
CA THR A 54 19.47 17.30 -12.49
C THR A 54 18.98 18.60 -11.84
N ASN A 55 19.40 19.74 -12.39
CA ASN A 55 18.76 21.01 -12.04
C ASN A 55 17.39 21.14 -12.73
N ALA A 56 16.67 22.23 -12.45
CA ALA A 56 15.35 22.52 -13.04
C ALA A 56 15.35 22.66 -14.59
N ALA A 57 16.52 22.71 -15.24
CA ALA A 57 16.68 22.72 -16.69
C ALA A 57 17.09 21.34 -17.25
N GLY A 58 17.05 20.27 -16.45
CA GLY A 58 17.41 18.90 -16.86
C GLY A 58 18.92 18.66 -17.01
N ILE A 59 19.76 19.64 -16.69
CA ILE A 59 21.23 19.52 -16.80
C ILE A 59 21.75 18.72 -15.59
N PRO A 60 22.53 17.64 -15.78
CA PRO A 60 23.17 16.92 -14.69
C PRO A 60 24.12 17.84 -13.91
N VAL A 61 23.89 17.99 -12.60
CA VAL A 61 24.78 18.72 -11.69
C VAL A 61 25.46 17.72 -10.78
N ASP A 62 26.79 17.65 -10.87
CA ASP A 62 27.60 16.94 -9.87
C ASP A 62 27.63 17.74 -8.57
N THR A 63 26.72 17.41 -7.65
CA THR A 63 26.71 17.92 -6.27
C THR A 63 27.69 17.16 -5.37
N SER A 64 28.37 16.12 -5.89
CA SER A 64 29.25 15.22 -5.14
C SER A 64 30.73 15.62 -5.17
N ALA A 65 31.13 16.59 -6.01
CA ALA A 65 32.51 17.00 -6.28
C ALA A 65 33.39 17.37 -5.06
N ASN A 66 32.82 17.51 -3.87
CA ASN A 66 33.54 17.67 -2.59
C ASN A 66 32.78 17.00 -1.40
N SER A 67 31.92 16.02 -1.68
CA SER A 67 30.97 15.45 -0.71
C SER A 67 31.51 14.19 -0.02
N LYS A 68 31.43 14.15 1.32
CA LYS A 68 31.64 12.92 2.12
C LYS A 68 30.58 11.83 1.86
N ASN A 69 29.51 12.15 1.13
CA ASN A 69 28.37 11.27 0.88
C ASN A 69 28.29 10.81 -0.59
N ARG A 70 29.38 10.89 -1.36
CA ARG A 70 29.45 10.31 -2.71
C ARG A 70 29.32 8.79 -2.62
N ILE A 71 28.32 8.24 -3.30
CA ILE A 71 28.08 6.80 -3.38
C ILE A 71 28.60 6.24 -4.70
N TYR A 72 29.22 5.07 -4.67
CA TYR A 72 29.81 4.44 -5.84
C TYR A 72 28.88 3.39 -6.46
N TRP A 73 29.14 3.00 -7.71
CA TRP A 73 28.36 1.95 -8.37
C TRP A 73 28.47 0.64 -7.58
N GLY A 74 27.32 0.06 -7.24
CA GLY A 74 27.20 -1.08 -6.33
C GLY A 74 26.93 -0.71 -4.87
N GLN A 75 26.84 0.59 -4.53
CA GLN A 75 26.41 1.06 -3.21
C GLN A 75 24.96 1.56 -3.20
N ASP A 76 24.31 1.72 -4.36
CA ASP A 76 22.87 1.89 -4.43
C ASP A 76 22.17 0.64 -4.94
N LYS A 77 21.04 0.28 -4.31
CA LYS A 77 20.19 -0.86 -4.71
C LYS A 77 19.53 -0.70 -6.10
N GLU A 78 19.73 0.43 -6.76
CA GLU A 78 19.23 0.73 -8.10
C GLU A 78 20.33 0.63 -9.18
N ASP A 79 21.60 0.47 -8.78
CA ASP A 79 22.71 0.19 -9.71
C ASP A 79 22.54 -1.23 -10.29
N ARG A 80 22.14 -1.32 -11.56
CA ARG A 80 21.73 -2.59 -12.22
C ARG A 80 22.31 -2.75 -13.62
N ILE A 81 22.72 -3.98 -13.92
CA ILE A 81 22.98 -4.46 -15.28
C ILE A 81 21.88 -5.45 -15.64
N PHE A 82 21.02 -5.08 -16.60
CA PHE A 82 20.01 -5.98 -17.18
C PHE A 82 20.65 -6.80 -18.30
N HIS A 83 20.35 -8.10 -18.39
CA HIS A 83 20.86 -8.92 -19.49
C HIS A 83 19.97 -10.11 -19.88
N ALA A 84 19.98 -10.46 -21.17
CA ALA A 84 19.34 -11.64 -21.72
C ALA A 84 20.21 -12.27 -22.83
N GLY A 85 20.33 -13.61 -22.85
CA GLY A 85 21.10 -14.32 -23.87
C GLY A 85 22.63 -14.13 -23.82
N VAL A 86 23.17 -13.45 -22.81
CA VAL A 86 24.59 -13.09 -22.73
C VAL A 86 25.45 -14.24 -22.19
N LYS A 87 26.59 -14.50 -22.84
CA LYS A 87 27.58 -15.50 -22.42
C LYS A 87 28.90 -14.84 -21.99
N ASN A 88 29.57 -15.42 -21.01
CA ASN A 88 30.91 -15.03 -20.56
C ASN A 88 31.05 -13.51 -20.33
N MET A 89 30.07 -12.90 -19.65
CA MET A 89 30.13 -11.49 -19.26
C MET A 89 30.77 -11.35 -17.90
N LYS A 90 32.02 -10.89 -17.85
CA LYS A 90 32.68 -10.54 -16.59
C LYS A 90 32.28 -9.14 -16.14
N ILE A 91 31.91 -8.99 -14.88
CA ILE A 91 31.67 -7.72 -14.20
C ILE A 91 32.67 -7.61 -13.04
N GLN A 92 33.33 -6.46 -12.91
CA GLN A 92 34.27 -6.15 -11.83
C GLN A 92 33.95 -4.77 -11.25
N ILE A 93 33.90 -4.66 -9.92
CA ILE A 93 33.93 -3.38 -9.21
C ILE A 93 35.31 -3.24 -8.57
N ASN A 94 36.00 -2.14 -8.87
CA ASN A 94 37.27 -1.76 -8.27
C ASN A 94 37.08 -0.50 -7.41
N ARG A 95 37.70 -0.52 -6.22
CA ARG A 95 37.66 0.53 -5.20
C ARG A 95 39.08 1.00 -4.88
N ASP A 96 39.36 2.28 -5.07
CA ASP A 96 40.67 2.92 -4.84
C ASP A 96 41.87 2.14 -5.44
N GLY A 97 41.64 1.47 -6.58
CA GLY A 97 42.64 0.69 -7.32
C GLY A 97 42.69 -0.82 -7.01
N PHE A 98 41.92 -1.31 -6.05
CA PHE A 98 41.83 -2.74 -5.69
C PHE A 98 40.52 -3.35 -6.19
N LEU A 99 40.51 -4.66 -6.44
CA LEU A 99 39.28 -5.39 -6.76
C LEU A 99 38.43 -5.55 -5.50
N GLU A 100 37.22 -5.01 -5.52
CA GLU A 100 36.24 -5.07 -4.43
C GLU A 100 35.38 -6.34 -4.57
N THR A 101 34.83 -6.57 -5.77
CA THR A 101 34.03 -7.78 -6.08
C THR A 101 33.99 -8.07 -7.58
N GLU A 102 33.85 -9.33 -7.98
CA GLU A 102 33.67 -9.74 -9.38
C GLU A 102 32.68 -10.88 -9.57
N ARG A 103 32.06 -10.93 -10.76
CA ARG A 103 31.10 -11.96 -11.14
C ARG A 103 31.20 -12.25 -12.64
N ILE A 104 31.15 -13.52 -13.01
CA ILE A 104 31.05 -13.96 -14.41
C ILE A 104 29.62 -14.46 -14.64
N CYS A 105 28.87 -13.73 -15.47
CA CYS A 105 27.51 -14.08 -15.88
C CYS A 105 27.53 -14.93 -17.15
N ASP A 106 26.65 -15.92 -17.21
CA ASP A 106 26.46 -16.81 -18.36
C ASP A 106 25.01 -17.30 -18.36
N TYR A 107 24.27 -16.94 -19.41
CA TYR A 107 22.84 -17.14 -19.53
C TYR A 107 22.36 -18.56 -19.15
N VAL A 108 23.08 -19.59 -19.58
CA VAL A 108 22.68 -20.99 -19.35
C VAL A 108 23.11 -21.45 -17.96
N LYS A 109 24.31 -21.07 -17.50
CA LYS A 109 24.80 -21.42 -16.15
C LYS A 109 24.00 -20.72 -15.05
N ASP A 110 23.56 -19.49 -15.29
CA ASP A 110 22.74 -18.70 -14.37
C ASP A 110 21.25 -19.13 -14.38
N GLY A 111 20.88 -20.10 -15.24
CA GLY A 111 19.65 -20.88 -15.11
C GLY A 111 18.63 -20.75 -16.25
N ALA A 112 18.97 -20.08 -17.37
CA ALA A 112 18.05 -20.02 -18.52
C ALA A 112 17.91 -21.40 -19.17
N LYS A 113 16.66 -21.85 -19.36
CA LYS A 113 16.35 -23.11 -20.04
C LYS A 113 16.29 -22.91 -21.54
N ALA A 114 17.41 -23.08 -22.23
CA ALA A 114 17.45 -23.15 -23.69
C ALA A 114 16.63 -24.36 -24.22
N ILE A 115 15.80 -24.14 -25.23
CA ILE A 115 15.01 -25.18 -25.91
C ILE A 115 15.17 -24.99 -27.42
N GLY A 116 16.10 -25.73 -28.04
CA GLY A 116 16.40 -25.58 -29.46
C GLY A 116 16.73 -24.13 -29.84
N ASN A 117 16.10 -23.65 -30.92
CA ASN A 117 16.36 -22.30 -31.48
C ASN A 117 15.45 -21.20 -30.90
N ALA A 118 14.50 -21.50 -30.02
CA ALA A 118 13.59 -20.51 -29.45
C ALA A 118 13.01 -20.96 -28.10
N THR A 119 13.05 -20.08 -27.10
CA THR A 119 12.42 -20.31 -25.80
C THR A 119 11.09 -19.58 -25.70
N GLU A 120 10.05 -20.23 -25.19
CA GLU A 120 8.69 -19.64 -25.02
C GLU A 120 8.69 -18.43 -24.07
N LYS A 121 9.73 -18.29 -23.24
CA LYS A 121 9.99 -17.13 -22.39
C LYS A 121 11.46 -16.77 -22.50
N GLU A 122 11.74 -15.56 -22.94
CA GLU A 122 13.03 -14.90 -22.71
C GLU A 122 13.26 -14.81 -21.20
N PHE A 123 14.31 -15.45 -20.71
CA PHE A 123 14.80 -15.20 -19.37
C PHE A 123 15.52 -13.85 -19.41
N GLN A 124 15.17 -12.96 -18.50
CA GLN A 124 15.90 -11.72 -18.27
C GLN A 124 16.52 -11.81 -16.89
N PHE A 125 17.76 -11.37 -16.76
CA PHE A 125 18.50 -11.34 -15.51
C PHE A 125 18.84 -9.90 -15.13
N VAL A 126 19.03 -9.69 -13.84
CA VAL A 126 19.66 -8.51 -13.27
C VAL A 126 20.92 -8.96 -12.55
N THR A 127 22.05 -8.34 -12.84
CA THR A 127 23.21 -8.37 -11.94
C THR A 127 23.28 -7.03 -11.21
N SER A 128 23.38 -7.10 -9.88
CA SER A 128 23.44 -5.95 -8.97
C SER A 128 24.26 -6.31 -7.73
N CYS A 129 24.74 -5.31 -6.99
CA CYS A 129 25.38 -5.54 -5.70
C CYS A 129 24.33 -5.84 -4.61
N VAL A 130 24.62 -6.82 -3.75
CA VAL A 130 23.81 -7.22 -2.59
C VAL A 130 24.78 -7.57 -1.48
N ASP A 131 24.70 -6.89 -0.34
CA ASP A 131 25.58 -7.11 0.82
C ASP A 131 27.08 -7.18 0.44
N GLU A 132 27.51 -6.24 -0.41
CA GLU A 132 28.87 -6.09 -0.98
C GLU A 132 29.29 -7.14 -2.04
N GLU A 133 28.43 -8.13 -2.37
CA GLU A 133 28.67 -9.13 -3.42
C GLU A 133 27.88 -8.87 -4.72
N LEU A 134 28.48 -9.17 -5.88
CA LEU A 134 27.80 -9.12 -7.19
C LEU A 134 26.91 -10.35 -7.42
N VAL A 135 25.60 -10.22 -7.17
CA VAL A 135 24.62 -11.29 -7.34
C VAL A 135 23.90 -11.16 -8.69
N THR A 136 23.68 -12.29 -9.37
CA THR A 136 22.86 -12.39 -10.59
C THR A 136 21.56 -13.09 -10.26
N GLU A 137 20.43 -12.42 -10.48
CA GLU A 137 19.08 -12.94 -10.20
C GLU A 137 18.19 -12.90 -11.44
N ALA A 138 17.31 -13.90 -11.59
CA ALA A 138 16.31 -13.92 -12.64
C ALA A 138 15.16 -12.94 -12.34
N VAL A 139 14.74 -12.17 -13.36
CA VAL A 139 13.59 -11.26 -13.31
C VAL A 139 12.29 -12.05 -13.16
N VAL A 140 11.43 -11.57 -12.26
CA VAL A 140 10.07 -12.09 -12.04
C VAL A 140 9.06 -11.16 -12.69
N ARG A 141 8.11 -11.73 -13.43
CA ARG A 141 6.96 -11.01 -14.01
C ARG A 141 5.66 -11.45 -13.31
N GLU A 142 5.56 -11.15 -12.01
CA GLU A 142 4.37 -11.40 -11.17
C GLU A 142 3.70 -10.06 -10.83
N GLY A 143 2.41 -9.92 -11.17
CA GLY A 143 1.62 -8.70 -10.94
C GLY A 143 1.36 -7.88 -12.19
N SER A 144 0.46 -6.89 -12.08
CA SER A 144 0.08 -6.00 -13.18
C SER A 144 1.13 -4.92 -13.42
N THR A 145 1.59 -4.79 -14.66
CA THR A 145 2.57 -3.77 -15.11
C THR A 145 2.01 -2.33 -15.17
N THR A 146 0.80 -2.10 -14.66
CA THR A 146 0.09 -0.81 -14.72
C THR A 146 0.38 0.05 -13.49
N GLY A 147 1.43 0.87 -13.56
CA GLY A 147 1.75 1.90 -12.58
C GLY A 147 2.97 2.72 -13.01
N GLN A 148 3.06 3.99 -12.59
CA GLN A 148 4.13 4.90 -13.05
C GLN A 148 5.56 4.46 -12.67
N ASN A 149 5.70 3.55 -11.70
CA ASN A 149 6.97 3.02 -11.21
C ASN A 149 7.14 1.50 -11.48
N ALA A 150 6.43 0.93 -12.45
CA ALA A 150 6.54 -0.50 -12.77
C ALA A 150 7.93 -0.84 -13.33
N ARG A 151 8.70 -1.66 -12.60
CA ARG A 151 10.07 -2.07 -12.97
C ARG A 151 10.25 -3.59 -12.88
N PRO A 152 11.25 -4.18 -13.58
CA PRO A 152 11.65 -5.57 -13.34
C PRO A 152 12.15 -5.75 -11.90
N LEU A 153 11.66 -6.78 -11.21
CA LEU A 153 12.07 -7.15 -9.85
C LEU A 153 12.62 -8.57 -9.81
N THR A 154 13.52 -8.86 -8.87
CA THR A 154 13.98 -10.22 -8.57
C THR A 154 13.03 -10.96 -7.61
N LYS A 155 13.22 -12.27 -7.42
CA LYS A 155 12.47 -13.02 -6.39
C LYS A 155 12.70 -12.48 -4.98
N ARG A 156 13.95 -12.13 -4.65
CA ARG A 156 14.32 -11.55 -3.36
C ARG A 156 13.62 -10.21 -3.15
N GLU A 157 13.66 -9.31 -4.14
CA GLU A 157 12.96 -8.02 -4.05
C GLU A 157 11.45 -8.16 -3.86
N VAL A 158 10.81 -9.08 -4.60
CA VAL A 158 9.37 -9.38 -4.44
C VAL A 158 9.05 -9.86 -3.01
N GLU A 159 9.92 -10.65 -2.39
CA GLU A 159 9.72 -11.12 -1.01
C GLU A 159 10.02 -10.03 0.03
N GLU A 160 11.07 -9.22 -0.19
CA GLU A 160 11.34 -8.04 0.64
C GLU A 160 10.16 -7.05 0.66
N GLU A 161 9.55 -6.77 -0.51
CA GLU A 161 8.38 -5.90 -0.60
C GLU A 161 7.13 -6.51 0.05
N LYS A 162 6.93 -7.83 -0.01
CA LYS A 162 5.88 -8.50 0.79
C LYS A 162 6.10 -8.29 2.28
N VAL A 163 7.33 -8.52 2.78
CA VAL A 163 7.66 -8.36 4.20
C VAL A 163 7.52 -6.91 4.65
N LYS A 164 7.87 -5.91 3.80
CA LYS A 164 7.63 -4.49 4.06
C LYS A 164 6.13 -4.18 4.12
N ARG A 165 5.34 -4.69 3.16
CA ARG A 165 3.88 -4.51 3.07
C ARG A 165 3.14 -5.17 4.25
N GLU A 166 3.59 -6.34 4.70
CA GLU A 166 3.04 -7.02 5.88
C GLU A 166 3.34 -6.24 7.17
N LYS A 167 4.59 -5.79 7.36
CA LYS A 167 4.97 -4.93 8.51
C LYS A 167 4.16 -3.64 8.54
N ALA A 168 3.98 -2.98 7.39
CA ALA A 168 3.14 -1.80 7.25
C ALA A 168 1.66 -2.10 7.54
N GLY A 169 1.13 -3.21 7.05
CA GLY A 169 -0.24 -3.66 7.33
C GLY A 169 -0.48 -3.94 8.82
N ASN A 170 0.45 -4.63 9.48
CA ASN A 170 0.38 -4.90 10.92
C ASN A 170 0.48 -3.60 11.74
N MET A 171 1.30 -2.63 11.32
CA MET A 171 1.35 -1.30 11.93
C MET A 171 0.04 -0.52 11.75
N ALA A 172 -0.56 -0.56 10.55
CA ALA A 172 -1.84 0.08 10.26
C ALA A 172 -3.00 -0.55 11.06
N LEU A 173 -3.01 -1.88 11.22
CA LEU A 173 -3.97 -2.57 12.08
C LEU A 173 -3.82 -2.14 13.54
N ASN A 174 -2.61 -2.11 14.08
CA ASN A 174 -2.35 -1.68 15.47
C ASN A 174 -2.81 -0.23 15.71
N MET A 175 -2.59 0.67 14.74
CA MET A 175 -3.11 2.04 14.81
C MET A 175 -4.65 2.07 14.82
N ALA A 176 -5.30 1.34 13.90
CA ALA A 176 -6.76 1.30 13.82
C ALA A 176 -7.40 0.66 15.06
N GLU A 177 -6.81 -0.39 15.63
CA GLU A 177 -7.28 -0.98 16.89
C GLU A 177 -7.19 -0.01 18.06
N ASN A 178 -6.10 0.75 18.17
CA ASN A 178 -5.97 1.74 19.23
C ASN A 178 -7.04 2.83 19.11
N MET A 179 -7.30 3.33 17.89
CA MET A 179 -8.39 4.30 17.62
C MET A 179 -9.77 3.77 18.02
N ILE A 180 -10.05 2.48 17.79
CA ILE A 180 -11.32 1.85 18.18
C ILE A 180 -11.41 1.71 19.71
N LYS A 181 -10.37 1.15 20.36
CA LYS A 181 -10.35 0.90 21.81
C LYS A 181 -10.49 2.17 22.64
N PHE A 182 -9.88 3.29 22.22
CA PHE A 182 -10.06 4.59 22.88
C PHE A 182 -11.53 5.10 22.85
N LYS A 183 -12.35 4.67 21.88
CA LYS A 183 -13.79 5.02 21.77
C LYS A 183 -14.74 4.03 22.46
N GLU A 184 -14.22 2.89 22.92
CA GLU A 184 -14.95 1.95 23.76
C GLU A 184 -14.79 2.33 25.23
N VAL A 185 -13.54 2.50 25.68
CA VAL A 185 -13.21 2.89 27.08
C VAL A 185 -13.80 4.26 27.47
N SER A 186 -14.05 5.16 26.50
CA SER A 186 -14.69 6.46 26.77
C SER A 186 -16.22 6.40 26.91
N LYS A 187 -16.86 5.28 26.58
CA LYS A 187 -18.30 5.06 26.87
C LYS A 187 -18.50 4.51 28.29
N ASP A 188 -17.66 3.57 28.70
CA ASP A 188 -17.78 2.87 29.98
C ASP A 188 -16.93 3.50 31.12
N GLY A 189 -17.21 4.77 31.42
CA GLY A 189 -17.03 5.31 32.78
C GLY A 189 -15.66 5.83 33.22
N ASN A 190 -15.62 7.17 33.38
CA ASN A 190 -14.87 7.89 34.43
C ASN A 190 -13.37 8.26 34.23
N LYS A 191 -13.19 9.44 33.62
CA LYS A 191 -12.19 10.52 33.92
C LYS A 191 -10.72 10.43 33.45
N LYS A 192 -10.33 11.60 32.88
CA LYS A 192 -8.99 12.22 32.79
C LYS A 192 -7.92 11.51 31.95
N VAL A 193 -7.82 11.96 30.70
CA VAL A 193 -6.51 12.24 30.08
C VAL A 193 -6.18 13.72 30.33
N VAL A 194 -4.94 14.02 30.69
CA VAL A 194 -4.46 15.40 30.89
C VAL A 194 -4.09 15.99 29.51
N LYS A 195 -4.59 17.19 29.18
CA LYS A 195 -4.12 17.91 27.99
C LYS A 195 -2.63 18.22 28.17
N ALA A 196 -1.81 17.89 27.17
CA ALA A 196 -0.50 18.51 27.03
C ALA A 196 -0.65 20.03 26.84
N GLU A 197 0.31 20.82 27.33
CA GLU A 197 0.17 22.26 27.44
C GLU A 197 0.39 22.98 26.10
N GLU A 198 -0.62 23.70 25.62
CA GLU A 198 -0.46 24.75 24.61
C GLU A 198 -0.19 26.09 25.31
N THR A 199 0.86 26.79 24.87
CA THR A 199 1.36 28.00 25.54
C THR A 199 0.59 29.28 25.16
N LYS A 200 0.45 30.21 26.11
CA LYS A 200 -0.51 31.32 26.07
C LYS A 200 0.02 32.62 25.43
N ALA A 201 -0.85 33.28 24.67
CA ALA A 201 -1.07 34.74 24.71
C ALA A 201 -2.60 34.97 24.56
N LYS A 202 -3.34 35.68 25.43
CA LYS A 202 -3.25 37.06 25.96
C LYS A 202 -3.45 38.16 24.90
N SER A 203 -4.36 39.16 25.06
CA SER A 203 -5.49 39.34 26.01
C SER A 203 -6.25 40.67 25.78
N VAL A 204 -7.60 40.65 25.68
CA VAL A 204 -8.57 41.60 26.33
C VAL A 204 -8.52 43.09 25.85
N PRO A 205 -9.51 44.00 26.06
CA PRO A 205 -10.89 43.92 26.61
C PRO A 205 -12.03 44.18 25.57
N VAL A 206 -13.34 43.90 25.74
CA VAL A 206 -14.32 43.99 26.89
C VAL A 206 -14.78 45.44 27.17
N VAL A 207 -16.05 45.87 27.23
CA VAL A 207 -17.44 45.32 27.10
C VAL A 207 -18.31 46.44 26.42
N GLN A 208 -19.62 46.39 26.13
CA GLN A 208 -20.79 45.48 26.38
C GLN A 208 -21.75 45.60 25.15
N ASP A 209 -23.09 45.47 25.08
CA ASP A 209 -24.29 45.23 25.93
C ASP A 209 -25.45 44.82 24.96
N VAL A 210 -26.58 44.17 25.32
CA VAL A 210 -26.96 43.45 26.57
C VAL A 210 -27.00 41.92 26.33
N GLU A 211 -28.07 41.17 25.97
CA GLU A 211 -29.54 41.37 25.87
C GLU A 211 -30.27 39.99 25.89
N GLU A 212 -31.62 39.94 26.03
CA GLU A 212 -32.41 38.73 26.39
C GLU A 212 -33.37 38.26 25.25
N ASP A 213 -33.78 36.99 25.06
CA ASP A 213 -33.64 35.80 25.93
C ASP A 213 -33.68 34.44 25.15
N ILE A 214 -33.44 33.33 25.87
CA ILE A 214 -33.50 31.88 25.54
C ILE A 214 -32.17 31.22 25.08
N GLU A 215 -31.60 30.41 25.98
CA GLU A 215 -30.44 29.53 25.74
C GLU A 215 -30.84 28.14 25.20
N GLU A 216 -30.10 27.62 24.21
CA GLU A 216 -29.77 26.18 24.16
C GLU A 216 -28.39 25.95 23.50
N VAL A 217 -27.51 25.20 24.16
CA VAL A 217 -26.04 25.37 24.02
C VAL A 217 -25.40 24.35 23.03
N TYR A 218 -25.61 24.51 21.72
CA TYR A 218 -24.89 23.73 20.68
C TYR A 218 -24.66 24.47 19.34
N ALA A 219 -23.88 25.55 19.33
CA ALA A 219 -23.46 26.25 18.09
C ALA A 219 -22.00 26.76 18.15
N SER A 220 -21.02 25.86 18.00
CA SER A 220 -19.59 26.16 18.20
C SER A 220 -18.65 25.77 17.04
N MET A 221 -19.16 25.64 15.82
CA MET A 221 -18.35 25.46 14.60
C MET A 221 -18.87 26.43 13.52
N SER A 222 -17.96 27.04 12.76
CA SER A 222 -18.36 27.76 11.55
C SER A 222 -18.78 26.78 10.46
N LYS A 223 -19.46 27.28 9.43
CA LYS A 223 -19.78 26.45 8.26
C LYS A 223 -18.51 25.99 7.55
N GLU A 224 -17.51 26.86 7.52
CA GLU A 224 -16.20 26.65 6.92
C GLU A 224 -15.43 25.52 7.64
N ASP A 225 -15.52 25.43 8.97
CA ASP A 225 -14.97 24.32 9.76
C ASP A 225 -15.70 23.00 9.46
N ILE A 226 -17.03 23.03 9.37
CA ILE A 226 -17.84 21.84 9.04
C ILE A 226 -17.50 21.33 7.64
N ASP A 227 -17.47 22.22 6.63
CA ASP A 227 -17.11 21.88 5.25
C ASP A 227 -15.65 21.36 5.17
N ALA A 228 -14.74 21.85 6.02
CA ALA A 228 -13.36 21.33 6.12
C ALA A 228 -13.31 19.92 6.72
N VAL A 229 -14.03 19.64 7.82
CA VAL A 229 -14.08 18.29 8.43
C VAL A 229 -14.77 17.30 7.48
N VAL A 230 -15.88 17.66 6.83
CA VAL A 230 -16.52 16.82 5.80
C VAL A 230 -15.55 16.49 4.66
N LYS A 231 -14.78 17.47 4.20
CA LYS A 231 -13.75 17.29 3.16
C LYS A 231 -12.63 16.33 3.61
N GLU A 232 -12.16 16.42 4.86
CA GLU A 232 -11.18 15.47 5.39
C GLU A 232 -11.74 14.04 5.50
N CYS A 233 -12.99 13.91 5.95
CA CYS A 233 -13.70 12.61 6.00
C CYS A 233 -13.81 11.98 4.60
N GLU A 234 -14.22 12.75 3.59
CA GLU A 234 -14.32 12.30 2.20
C GLU A 234 -12.94 11.94 1.60
N GLN A 235 -11.89 12.72 1.90
CA GLN A 235 -10.53 12.42 1.45
C GLN A 235 -9.99 11.10 2.06
N ASN A 236 -10.16 10.90 3.36
CA ASN A 236 -9.72 9.67 4.01
C ASN A 236 -10.55 8.45 3.57
N LYS A 237 -11.86 8.62 3.34
CA LYS A 237 -12.71 7.59 2.71
C LYS A 237 -12.26 7.25 1.29
N ALA A 238 -11.91 8.25 0.46
CA ALA A 238 -11.43 8.04 -0.91
C ALA A 238 -10.11 7.25 -0.93
N ARG A 239 -9.13 7.64 -0.10
CA ARG A 239 -7.86 6.91 0.08
C ARG A 239 -8.10 5.49 0.61
N GLY A 240 -9.07 5.29 1.50
CA GLY A 240 -9.48 3.97 1.97
C GLY A 240 -10.06 3.08 0.86
N ASN A 241 -10.84 3.66 -0.07
CA ASN A 241 -11.35 2.94 -1.24
C ASN A 241 -10.21 2.54 -2.20
N GLU A 242 -9.22 3.42 -2.40
CA GLU A 242 -8.02 3.16 -3.21
C GLU A 242 -7.19 2.00 -2.63
N ALA A 243 -6.85 2.08 -1.33
CA ALA A 243 -6.15 1.01 -0.60
C ALA A 243 -6.93 -0.31 -0.61
N PHE A 244 -8.27 -0.27 -0.54
CA PHE A 244 -9.09 -1.48 -0.70
C PHE A 244 -8.99 -2.07 -2.12
N GLY A 245 -8.92 -1.22 -3.14
CA GLY A 245 -8.75 -1.60 -4.55
C GLY A 245 -7.41 -2.27 -4.85
N THR A 246 -6.32 -1.82 -4.21
CA THR A 246 -4.98 -2.45 -4.32
C THR A 246 -4.81 -3.68 -3.42
N GLY A 247 -5.81 -4.02 -2.61
CA GLY A 247 -5.79 -5.15 -1.67
C GLY A 247 -5.09 -4.86 -0.34
N GLU A 248 -4.78 -3.60 -0.03
CA GLU A 248 -4.20 -3.14 1.24
C GLU A 248 -5.29 -2.98 2.31
N TYR A 249 -6.00 -4.07 2.61
CA TYR A 249 -7.16 -4.05 3.50
C TYR A 249 -6.86 -3.46 4.89
N ALA A 250 -5.66 -3.68 5.43
CA ALA A 250 -5.21 -3.08 6.69
C ALA A 250 -5.10 -1.54 6.62
N GLN A 251 -4.50 -1.02 5.54
CA GLN A 251 -4.37 0.41 5.30
C GLN A 251 -5.75 1.04 5.02
N ALA A 252 -6.63 0.33 4.31
CA ALA A 252 -8.02 0.73 4.13
C ALA A 252 -8.76 0.85 5.47
N ILE A 253 -8.61 -0.11 6.38
CA ILE A 253 -9.21 -0.07 7.73
C ILE A 253 -8.74 1.17 8.50
N LEU A 254 -7.45 1.50 8.48
CA LEU A 254 -6.92 2.70 9.12
C LEU A 254 -7.52 3.98 8.52
N LEU A 255 -7.57 4.09 7.19
CA LEU A 255 -8.08 5.27 6.48
C LEU A 255 -9.59 5.46 6.67
N TYR A 256 -10.39 4.38 6.66
CA TYR A 256 -11.81 4.45 7.04
C TYR A 256 -11.99 4.80 8.53
N SER A 257 -11.09 4.34 9.40
CA SER A 257 -11.13 4.67 10.83
C SER A 257 -10.84 6.15 11.07
N LEU A 258 -9.88 6.75 10.36
CA LEU A 258 -9.62 8.20 10.36
C LEU A 258 -10.83 9.00 9.84
N ALA A 259 -11.47 8.54 8.75
CA ALA A 259 -12.68 9.18 8.24
C ALA A 259 -13.86 9.13 9.23
N LEU A 260 -14.04 7.99 9.92
CA LEU A 260 -15.08 7.83 10.95
C LEU A 260 -14.74 8.51 12.28
N ASP A 261 -13.45 8.72 12.55
CA ASP A 261 -12.98 9.48 13.70
C ASP A 261 -13.29 10.96 13.54
N LYS A 262 -12.87 11.55 12.41
CA LYS A 262 -13.22 12.92 12.03
C LYS A 262 -14.73 13.15 11.89
N ALA A 263 -15.47 12.16 11.39
CA ALA A 263 -16.93 12.24 11.34
C ALA A 263 -17.62 12.22 12.72
N ALA A 264 -16.89 12.05 13.83
CA ALA A 264 -17.42 12.26 15.18
C ALA A 264 -17.29 13.71 15.67
N GLU A 265 -16.56 14.57 14.94
CA GLU A 265 -16.47 16.02 15.20
C GLU A 265 -17.62 16.81 14.54
N LEU A 266 -18.36 16.20 13.61
CA LEU A 266 -19.45 16.83 12.86
C LEU A 266 -20.73 16.99 13.71
N PRO A 267 -21.44 18.14 13.63
CA PRO A 267 -22.60 18.45 14.47
C PRO A 267 -23.95 17.92 13.93
N ASP A 268 -23.98 16.93 13.02
CA ASP A 268 -25.24 16.36 12.53
C ASP A 268 -25.82 15.29 13.47
N ASP A 269 -27.10 15.43 13.83
CA ASP A 269 -27.82 14.41 14.60
C ASP A 269 -28.03 13.14 13.78
N VAL A 270 -27.13 12.18 13.97
CA VAL A 270 -27.14 10.87 13.33
C VAL A 270 -28.31 9.96 13.74
N LYS A 271 -29.17 10.38 14.68
CA LYS A 271 -30.42 9.69 15.01
C LYS A 271 -31.60 10.20 14.18
N ASP A 272 -31.56 11.46 13.72
CA ASP A 272 -32.61 12.05 12.90
C ASP A 272 -32.51 11.60 11.45
N LYS A 273 -33.06 10.41 11.18
CA LYS A 273 -33.18 9.81 9.85
C LYS A 273 -34.01 10.63 8.84
N THR A 274 -34.62 11.75 9.23
CA THR A 274 -35.30 12.68 8.29
C THR A 274 -34.33 13.67 7.65
N LYS A 275 -33.20 13.95 8.30
CA LYS A 275 -32.16 14.87 7.79
C LYS A 275 -31.15 14.10 6.94
N LYS A 276 -30.60 14.77 5.93
CA LYS A 276 -29.45 14.25 5.17
C LYS A 276 -28.19 14.38 6.04
N PRO A 277 -27.44 13.30 6.31
CA PRO A 277 -26.21 13.37 7.09
C PRO A 277 -25.12 14.15 6.33
N LEU A 278 -24.23 14.81 7.09
CA LEU A 278 -23.11 15.58 6.55
C LEU A 278 -22.03 14.68 5.94
N PHE A 279 -21.86 13.47 6.47
CA PHE A 279 -20.93 12.46 5.97
C PHE A 279 -21.57 11.07 5.89
N ALA A 280 -21.21 10.31 4.86
CA ALA A 280 -21.72 8.96 4.60
C ALA A 280 -21.08 7.90 5.53
N ARG A 281 -21.40 7.99 6.84
CA ARG A 281 -20.92 7.07 7.89
C ARG A 281 -21.31 5.63 7.59
N ASP A 282 -22.54 5.40 7.15
CA ASP A 282 -23.06 4.08 6.79
C ASP A 282 -22.23 3.42 5.66
N VAL A 283 -21.94 4.15 4.57
CA VAL A 283 -21.12 3.66 3.45
C VAL A 283 -19.68 3.39 3.90
N THR A 284 -19.15 4.23 4.77
CA THR A 284 -17.76 4.14 5.26
C THR A 284 -17.57 2.94 6.20
N LEU A 285 -18.47 2.76 7.18
CA LEU A 285 -18.56 1.56 8.01
C LEU A 285 -18.79 0.30 7.17
N THR A 286 -19.71 0.37 6.20
CA THR A 286 -19.98 -0.72 5.24
C THR A 286 -18.70 -1.15 4.53
N ASN A 287 -17.84 -0.22 4.11
CA ASN A 287 -16.56 -0.53 3.46
C ASN A 287 -15.47 -0.99 4.44
N ARG A 288 -15.42 -0.45 5.67
CA ARG A 288 -14.50 -0.94 6.72
C ARG A 288 -14.83 -2.38 7.13
N ALA A 289 -16.11 -2.73 7.27
CA ALA A 289 -16.58 -4.12 7.44
C ALA A 289 -16.11 -5.05 6.31
N ALA A 290 -16.11 -4.59 5.06
CA ALA A 290 -15.61 -5.40 3.94
C ALA A 290 -14.09 -5.65 4.03
N ALA A 291 -13.32 -4.68 4.51
CA ALA A 291 -11.90 -4.84 4.75
C ALA A 291 -11.61 -5.77 5.94
N PHE A 292 -12.39 -5.68 7.02
CA PHE A 292 -12.33 -6.63 8.14
C PHE A 292 -12.69 -8.06 7.69
N LEU A 293 -13.74 -8.26 6.88
CA LEU A 293 -14.06 -9.57 6.29
C LEU A 293 -12.91 -10.13 5.44
N LYS A 294 -12.21 -9.29 4.69
CA LYS A 294 -11.04 -9.68 3.88
C LYS A 294 -9.82 -10.09 4.71
N LEU A 295 -9.75 -9.67 5.98
CA LEU A 295 -8.71 -10.06 6.95
C LEU A 295 -9.21 -11.09 7.99
N GLY A 296 -10.40 -11.67 7.81
CA GLY A 296 -10.96 -12.66 8.74
C GLY A 296 -11.42 -12.11 10.10
N GLN A 297 -11.46 -10.78 10.28
CA GLN A 297 -11.86 -10.14 11.54
C GLN A 297 -13.39 -10.03 11.61
N HIS A 298 -14.05 -11.19 11.76
CA HIS A 298 -15.49 -11.33 11.57
C HIS A 298 -16.35 -10.56 12.60
N GLU A 299 -15.93 -10.49 13.87
CA GLU A 299 -16.63 -9.76 14.93
C GLU A 299 -16.73 -8.27 14.60
N LYS A 300 -15.59 -7.59 14.42
CA LYS A 300 -15.52 -6.17 14.02
C LYS A 300 -16.25 -5.89 12.70
N ALA A 301 -16.28 -6.85 11.77
CA ALA A 301 -17.05 -6.74 10.54
C ALA A 301 -18.57 -6.82 10.77
N ALA A 302 -19.02 -7.61 11.74
CA ALA A 302 -20.42 -7.65 12.16
C ALA A 302 -20.81 -6.32 12.82
N ASP A 303 -20.00 -5.79 13.73
CA ASP A 303 -20.27 -4.52 14.42
C ASP A 303 -20.32 -3.32 13.47
N ASP A 304 -19.33 -3.16 12.58
CA ASP A 304 -19.32 -2.10 11.57
C ASP A 304 -20.54 -2.20 10.65
N ALA A 305 -20.82 -3.41 10.14
CA ALA A 305 -21.94 -3.63 9.22
C ALA A 305 -23.30 -3.51 9.93
N LYS A 306 -23.36 -3.77 11.23
CA LYS A 306 -24.54 -3.55 12.08
C LYS A 306 -24.81 -2.05 12.24
N LEU A 307 -23.82 -1.30 12.73
CA LEU A 307 -23.94 0.15 12.91
C LEU A 307 -24.23 0.86 11.57
N ALA A 308 -23.72 0.34 10.45
CA ALA A 308 -24.02 0.86 9.13
C ALA A 308 -25.51 0.72 8.72
N HIS A 309 -26.17 -0.41 8.99
CA HIS A 309 -27.61 -0.54 8.70
C HIS A 309 -28.49 0.15 9.76
N GLU A 310 -28.00 0.32 10.98
CA GLU A 310 -28.66 1.14 12.01
C GLU A 310 -28.68 2.62 11.63
N TYR A 311 -27.63 3.15 11.00
CA TYR A 311 -27.65 4.50 10.39
C TYR A 311 -28.54 4.60 9.15
N ASN A 312 -28.55 3.56 8.29
CA ASN A 312 -29.27 3.58 7.01
C ASN A 312 -29.96 2.23 6.74
N ASP A 313 -31.25 2.13 7.03
CA ASP A 313 -32.06 0.91 6.82
C ASP A 313 -32.22 0.56 5.32
N GLY A 314 -31.84 1.45 4.41
CA GLY A 314 -31.76 1.20 2.96
C GLY A 314 -30.43 0.60 2.50
N ASN A 315 -29.41 0.51 3.36
CA ASN A 315 -28.08 0.05 2.97
C ASN A 315 -28.01 -1.49 2.88
N VAL A 316 -28.43 -2.02 1.73
CA VAL A 316 -28.42 -3.47 1.43
C VAL A 316 -27.03 -4.09 1.58
N LYS A 317 -25.96 -3.35 1.28
CA LYS A 317 -24.57 -3.80 1.40
C LYS A 317 -24.15 -3.97 2.86
N ALA A 318 -24.67 -3.15 3.77
CA ALA A 318 -24.49 -3.30 5.21
C ALA A 318 -25.14 -4.61 5.70
N TYR A 319 -26.43 -4.82 5.43
CA TYR A 319 -27.10 -6.08 5.80
C TYR A 319 -26.41 -7.32 5.20
N PHE A 320 -25.99 -7.27 3.93
CA PHE A 320 -25.28 -8.39 3.31
C PHE A 320 -23.93 -8.67 3.99
N ARG A 321 -23.12 -7.65 4.30
CA ARG A 321 -21.82 -7.82 4.97
C ARG A 321 -21.98 -8.28 6.43
N HIS A 322 -22.99 -7.79 7.15
CA HIS A 322 -23.35 -8.24 8.49
C HIS A 322 -23.76 -9.73 8.47
N GLY A 323 -24.60 -10.14 7.52
CA GLY A 323 -25.01 -11.54 7.35
C GLY A 323 -23.84 -12.49 7.02
N LEU A 324 -22.89 -12.04 6.19
CA LEU A 324 -21.66 -12.79 5.90
C LEU A 324 -20.75 -12.91 7.13
N ALA A 325 -20.66 -11.87 7.96
CA ALA A 325 -19.89 -11.89 9.20
C ALA A 325 -20.47 -12.90 10.21
N LEU A 326 -21.77 -12.79 10.51
CA LEU A 326 -22.51 -13.73 11.37
C LEU A 326 -22.36 -15.19 10.86
N HIS A 327 -22.48 -15.40 9.54
CA HIS A 327 -22.28 -16.71 8.95
C HIS A 327 -20.86 -17.25 9.17
N ALA A 328 -19.82 -16.42 9.06
CA ALA A 328 -18.44 -16.82 9.32
C ALA A 328 -18.18 -17.15 10.79
N MET A 329 -18.84 -16.43 11.72
CA MET A 329 -18.87 -16.74 13.16
C MET A 329 -19.74 -17.97 13.51
N LYS A 330 -20.40 -18.58 12.51
CA LYS A 330 -21.31 -19.75 12.62
C LYS A 330 -22.65 -19.44 13.29
N GLU A 331 -23.00 -18.17 13.42
CA GLU A 331 -24.29 -17.68 13.96
C GLU A 331 -25.38 -17.75 12.88
N TYR A 332 -25.61 -18.97 12.37
CA TYR A 332 -26.38 -19.17 11.14
C TYR A 332 -27.84 -18.69 11.23
N LYS A 333 -28.46 -18.73 12.42
CA LYS A 333 -29.85 -18.25 12.61
C LYS A 333 -29.94 -16.74 12.38
N ASP A 334 -29.02 -15.99 12.96
CA ASP A 334 -28.99 -14.54 12.92
C ASP A 334 -28.49 -14.05 11.56
N ALA A 335 -27.53 -14.78 10.96
CA ALA A 335 -27.15 -14.61 9.56
C ALA A 335 -28.36 -14.72 8.61
N ILE A 336 -29.21 -15.75 8.77
CA ILE A 336 -30.44 -15.92 7.98
C ILE A 336 -31.40 -14.74 8.20
N SER A 337 -31.63 -14.34 9.46
CA SER A 337 -32.49 -13.20 9.81
C SER A 337 -32.05 -11.89 9.14
N ILE A 338 -30.74 -11.62 9.14
CA ILE A 338 -30.14 -10.43 8.54
C ILE A 338 -30.11 -10.51 7.00
N LEU A 339 -29.77 -11.66 6.42
CA LEU A 339 -29.78 -11.86 4.97
C LEU A 339 -31.20 -11.84 4.39
N ALA A 340 -32.21 -12.26 5.14
CA ALA A 340 -33.62 -12.12 4.74
C ALA A 340 -34.06 -10.65 4.65
N LYS A 341 -33.56 -9.76 5.52
CA LYS A 341 -33.77 -8.29 5.38
C LYS A 341 -33.11 -7.77 4.10
N ALA A 342 -31.85 -8.14 3.84
CA ALA A 342 -31.15 -7.79 2.60
C ALA A 342 -31.90 -8.27 1.35
N HIS A 343 -32.44 -9.50 1.38
CA HIS A 343 -33.18 -10.08 0.28
C HIS A 343 -34.56 -9.43 0.08
N LYS A 344 -35.20 -8.95 1.14
CA LYS A 344 -36.46 -8.17 1.04
C LYS A 344 -36.22 -6.82 0.34
N LEU A 345 -35.06 -6.20 0.52
CA LEU A 345 -34.67 -4.96 -0.14
C LEU A 345 -34.25 -5.18 -1.61
N GLU A 346 -33.47 -6.23 -1.90
CA GLU A 346 -33.11 -6.63 -3.27
C GLU A 346 -33.48 -8.09 -3.60
N PRO A 347 -34.76 -8.40 -3.92
CA PRO A 347 -35.20 -9.76 -4.22
C PRO A 347 -34.57 -10.40 -5.47
N LYS A 348 -33.96 -9.58 -6.34
CA LYS A 348 -33.30 -10.02 -7.58
C LYS A 348 -31.79 -10.22 -7.44
N ASN A 349 -31.19 -9.90 -6.30
CA ASN A 349 -29.75 -10.01 -6.10
C ASN A 349 -29.35 -11.47 -5.82
N LYS A 350 -28.62 -12.07 -6.77
CA LYS A 350 -28.19 -13.48 -6.71
C LYS A 350 -27.31 -13.78 -5.50
N SER A 351 -26.31 -12.94 -5.22
CA SER A 351 -25.34 -13.18 -4.15
C SER A 351 -25.97 -13.14 -2.75
N ILE A 352 -27.00 -12.31 -2.54
CA ILE A 352 -27.79 -12.33 -1.30
C ILE A 352 -28.57 -13.64 -1.16
N LYS A 353 -29.23 -14.09 -2.23
CA LYS A 353 -29.97 -15.37 -2.25
C LYS A 353 -29.05 -16.57 -2.02
N GLU A 354 -27.89 -16.59 -2.67
CA GLU A 354 -26.86 -17.63 -2.54
C GLU A 354 -26.32 -17.70 -1.10
N ALA A 355 -26.02 -16.54 -0.48
CA ALA A 355 -25.59 -16.49 0.93
C ALA A 355 -26.68 -16.95 1.91
N LEU A 356 -27.95 -16.57 1.66
CA LEU A 356 -29.09 -17.00 2.48
C LEU A 356 -29.26 -18.53 2.43
N GLN A 357 -29.27 -19.11 1.23
CA GLN A 357 -29.35 -20.56 1.03
C GLN A 357 -28.15 -21.31 1.64
N PHE A 358 -26.95 -20.73 1.59
CA PHE A 358 -25.76 -21.30 2.23
C PHE A 358 -25.89 -21.31 3.75
N ALA A 359 -26.37 -20.23 4.36
CA ALA A 359 -26.63 -20.15 5.80
C ALA A 359 -27.73 -21.13 6.26
N GLU A 360 -28.83 -21.24 5.50
CA GLU A 360 -29.88 -22.25 5.73
C GLU A 360 -29.33 -23.67 5.66
N MET A 361 -28.50 -23.98 4.66
CA MET A 361 -27.85 -25.29 4.55
C MET A 361 -26.92 -25.58 5.73
N ARG A 362 -26.12 -24.59 6.18
CA ARG A 362 -25.22 -24.74 7.33
C ARG A 362 -25.98 -24.94 8.64
N LEU A 363 -27.05 -24.19 8.88
CA LEU A 363 -27.91 -24.38 10.04
C LEU A 363 -28.50 -25.79 10.08
N ASN A 364 -29.02 -26.28 8.94
CA ASN A 364 -29.56 -27.63 8.83
C ASN A 364 -28.48 -28.74 9.00
N GLN A 365 -27.25 -28.52 8.54
CA GLN A 365 -26.13 -29.44 8.80
C GLN A 365 -25.77 -29.49 10.28
N ASP A 366 -25.74 -28.34 10.97
CA ASP A 366 -25.40 -28.26 12.39
C ASP A 366 -26.48 -28.88 13.29
N LEU A 367 -27.76 -28.58 13.02
CA LEU A 367 -28.89 -29.19 13.72
C LEU A 367 -28.93 -30.71 13.57
N ARG A 368 -28.61 -31.25 12.38
CA ARG A 368 -28.52 -32.71 12.17
C ARG A 368 -27.42 -33.35 13.01
N LYS A 369 -26.25 -32.71 13.13
CA LYS A 369 -25.16 -33.22 13.98
C LYS A 369 -25.56 -33.25 15.46
N ARG A 370 -26.23 -32.21 15.95
CA ARG A 370 -26.76 -32.12 17.33
C ARG A 370 -27.92 -33.10 17.64
N MET A 371 -28.36 -33.89 16.66
CA MET A 371 -29.35 -34.98 16.83
C MET A 371 -28.73 -36.37 16.56
N GLN A 372 -27.42 -36.45 16.33
CA GLN A 372 -26.70 -37.68 15.97
C GLN A 372 -25.55 -38.01 16.93
N GLY A 373 -25.25 -37.12 17.87
CA GLY A 373 -24.37 -37.32 19.03
C GLY A 373 -24.93 -36.57 20.23
#